data_AF-A0A2V7BPI9-F1
#
_entry.id   AF-A0A2V7BPI9-F1
#
_cell.length_a   1.000
_cell.length_b   1.000
_cell.length_c   1.000
_cell.angle_alpha   90.00
_cell.angle_beta   90.00
_cell.angle_gamma   90.00
#
_symmetry.space_group_name_H-M   'P 1'
#
loop_
_entity.id
_entity.type
_entity.pdbx_description
1 polymer ?
#
loop_
_entity_poly.entity_id
_entity_poly.type
_entity_poly.pdbx_seq_one_letter_code
_entity_poly.pdbx_strand_id
1 'polypeptide(L)'
;MPGALYRAITPAVLLLTQALSSPSAAATSTGTAVIIFLDFSGSIQSGERARYQREIETLILPSLSAGDRLLMAPIHDKTLTEFRPLVQVILPAKPEFSGWRDNVLTYKRRVKEVETRVLDLREKVKTEVAGVMGKRYSSPYTDIFSSLLIAQKLFHDEPRRKVLVLLSDMIEDTPEYNFEKIAWSPSAVEKLLAELEAKALIPKLLGVCVYVSGASAKSAALAEDIARFWEGYFRRSGADMQPSRYAHVLLHWPPSQSCHQQ
;
A
#
# COMPACT_ATOMS: atom_id res chain seq x y z
N MET A 1 -64.26 -37.11 46.59
CA MET A 1 -65.43 -36.50 45.92
C MET A 1 -65.37 -35.00 46.19
N PRO A 2 -65.63 -34.14 45.19
CA PRO A 2 -64.61 -33.40 44.42
C PRO A 2 -64.55 -31.89 44.72
N GLY A 3 -63.54 -31.20 44.19
CA GLY A 3 -63.56 -29.73 44.05
C GLY A 3 -62.19 -29.07 43.88
N ALA A 4 -61.65 -29.09 42.67
CA ALA A 4 -60.36 -28.52 42.30
C ALA A 4 -60.36 -26.98 42.22
N LEU A 5 -59.22 -26.36 42.53
CA LEU A 5 -58.78 -25.10 41.92
C LEU A 5 -57.28 -25.20 41.62
N TYR A 6 -56.97 -25.40 40.34
CA TYR A 6 -55.63 -25.41 39.77
C TYR A 6 -55.04 -23.99 39.79
N ARG A 7 -53.86 -23.83 40.40
CA ARG A 7 -52.94 -22.72 40.06
C ARG A 7 -51.71 -23.33 39.41
N ALA A 8 -51.54 -23.02 38.13
CA ALA A 8 -50.34 -23.34 37.38
C ALA A 8 -49.18 -22.49 37.92
N ILE A 9 -48.14 -23.15 38.45
CA ILE A 9 -46.85 -22.55 38.72
C ILE A 9 -45.92 -23.04 37.61
N THR A 10 -45.70 -22.18 36.61
CA THR A 10 -44.64 -22.37 35.61
C THR A 10 -43.27 -22.25 36.28
N PRO A 11 -42.38 -23.24 36.18
CA PRO A 11 -40.98 -23.01 36.50
C PRO A 11 -40.35 -22.25 35.33
N ALA A 12 -39.87 -21.03 35.60
CA ALA A 12 -39.04 -20.30 34.68
C ALA A 12 -37.70 -21.05 34.52
N VAL A 13 -37.51 -21.67 33.36
CA VAL A 13 -36.24 -22.26 32.96
C VAL A 13 -35.29 -21.11 32.62
N LEU A 14 -34.38 -20.81 33.54
CA LEU A 14 -33.29 -19.86 33.32
C LEU A 14 -32.25 -20.53 32.39
N LEU A 15 -32.38 -20.31 31.08
CA LEU A 15 -31.37 -20.68 30.10
C LEU A 15 -30.14 -19.77 30.27
N LEU A 16 -29.15 -20.25 31.01
CA LEU A 16 -27.78 -19.71 31.01
C LEU A 16 -27.17 -19.92 29.63
N THR A 17 -27.36 -18.97 28.72
CA THR A 17 -26.57 -18.87 27.50
C THR A 17 -25.14 -18.50 27.88
N GLN A 18 -24.28 -19.51 28.04
CA GLN A 18 -22.85 -19.29 28.04
C GLN A 18 -22.47 -18.80 26.64
N ALA A 19 -22.27 -17.50 26.51
CA ALA A 19 -21.59 -16.94 25.36
C ALA A 19 -20.20 -17.59 25.32
N LEU A 20 -20.03 -18.54 24.41
CA LEU A 20 -18.72 -19.02 23.98
C LEU A 20 -18.04 -17.83 23.31
N SER A 21 -17.39 -16.99 24.12
CA SER A 21 -16.41 -16.04 23.65
C SER A 21 -15.29 -16.86 23.03
N SER A 22 -15.34 -17.04 21.71
CA SER A 22 -14.22 -17.56 20.95
C SER A 22 -12.96 -16.85 21.41
N PRO A 23 -11.86 -17.55 21.73
CA PRO A 23 -10.60 -16.88 21.97
C PRO A 23 -10.31 -16.11 20.69
N SER A 24 -10.35 -14.78 20.78
CA SER A 24 -9.86 -13.92 19.71
C SER A 24 -8.47 -14.46 19.40
N ALA A 25 -8.30 -15.05 18.22
CA ALA A 25 -6.98 -15.32 17.69
C ALA A 25 -6.24 -14.01 17.85
N ALA A 26 -5.24 -13.99 18.74
CA ALA A 26 -4.40 -12.83 18.92
C ALA A 26 -3.90 -12.52 17.51
N ALA A 27 -4.32 -11.38 16.96
CA ALA A 27 -3.87 -10.94 15.67
C ALA A 27 -2.36 -10.79 15.79
N THR A 28 -1.63 -11.84 15.39
CA THR A 28 -0.21 -11.74 15.16
C THR A 28 -0.08 -10.57 14.22
N SER A 29 0.66 -9.52 14.62
CA SER A 29 0.88 -8.36 13.78
C SER A 29 1.58 -8.83 12.50
N THR A 30 0.79 -9.22 11.50
CA THR A 30 1.23 -9.42 10.13
C THR A 30 1.84 -8.08 9.74
N GLY A 31 3.14 -8.06 9.41
CA GLY A 31 3.87 -6.81 9.14
C GLY A 31 3.21 -5.96 8.03
N THR A 32 3.92 -4.98 7.53
CA THR A 32 3.46 -4.13 6.42
C THR A 32 4.11 -4.58 5.13
N ALA A 33 3.31 -4.76 4.07
CA ALA A 33 3.79 -4.89 2.70
C ALA A 33 3.77 -3.51 2.05
N VAL A 34 4.95 -2.93 1.89
CA VAL A 34 5.18 -1.67 1.20
C VAL A 34 5.60 -1.97 -0.24
N ILE A 35 4.76 -1.58 -1.20
CA ILE A 35 5.06 -1.66 -2.62
C ILE A 35 5.29 -0.25 -3.13
N ILE A 36 6.44 -0.02 -3.75
CA ILE A 36 6.82 1.26 -4.32
C ILE A 36 6.90 1.12 -5.83
N PHE A 37 6.19 1.98 -6.55
CA PHE A 37 6.42 2.18 -7.98
C PHE A 37 7.20 3.48 -8.18
N LEU A 38 8.31 3.37 -8.92
CA LEU A 38 9.19 4.49 -9.23
C LEU A 38 9.08 4.87 -10.70
N ASP A 39 8.80 6.13 -10.93
CA ASP A 39 8.77 6.69 -12.27
C ASP A 39 10.17 7.01 -12.78
N PHE A 40 10.50 6.44 -13.94
CA PHE A 40 11.75 6.66 -14.65
C PHE A 40 11.55 7.27 -16.04
N SER A 41 10.35 7.73 -16.34
CA SER A 41 10.00 8.34 -17.61
C SER A 41 10.78 9.63 -17.88
N GLY A 42 10.67 10.13 -19.12
CA GLY A 42 11.34 11.34 -19.57
C GLY A 42 10.85 12.63 -18.90
N SER A 43 9.66 12.65 -18.28
CA SER A 43 9.14 13.82 -17.56
C SER A 43 9.84 14.04 -16.22
N ILE A 44 10.42 12.98 -15.64
CA ILE A 44 11.12 13.03 -14.36
C ILE A 44 12.51 13.65 -14.52
N GLN A 45 12.67 14.87 -14.01
CA GLN A 45 13.97 15.57 -13.98
C GLN A 45 14.98 14.87 -13.05
N SER A 46 16.27 15.06 -13.29
CA SER A 46 17.34 14.44 -12.50
C SER A 46 17.28 14.79 -11.00
N GLY A 47 16.81 15.99 -10.66
CA GLY A 47 16.59 16.42 -9.27
C GLY A 47 15.49 15.63 -8.55
N GLU A 48 14.44 15.23 -9.27
CA GLU A 48 13.32 14.47 -8.72
C GLU A 48 13.76 13.06 -8.31
N ARG A 49 14.61 12.41 -9.12
CA ARG A 49 15.17 11.09 -8.79
C ARG A 49 15.99 11.12 -7.51
N ALA A 50 16.82 12.14 -7.33
CA ALA A 50 17.59 12.32 -6.09
C ALA A 50 16.67 12.55 -4.88
N ARG A 51 15.52 13.22 -5.06
CA ARG A 51 14.51 13.39 -4.01
C ARG A 51 13.85 12.05 -3.67
N TYR A 52 13.39 11.28 -4.65
CA TYR A 52 12.82 9.95 -4.43
C TYR A 52 13.78 9.02 -3.69
N GLN A 53 15.05 9.00 -4.09
CA GLN A 53 16.09 8.25 -3.39
C GLN A 53 16.18 8.68 -1.92
N ARG A 54 16.22 9.99 -1.65
CA ARG A 54 16.28 10.52 -0.29
C ARG A 54 15.07 10.09 0.53
N GLU A 55 13.86 10.20 0.01
CA GLU A 55 12.64 9.79 0.73
C GLU A 55 12.64 8.30 1.06
N ILE A 56 13.07 7.45 0.13
CA ILE A 56 13.23 6.02 0.37
C ILE A 56 14.23 5.79 1.52
N GLU A 57 15.42 6.39 1.43
CA GLU A 57 16.50 6.15 2.38
C GLU A 57 16.26 6.75 3.76
N THR A 58 15.60 7.90 3.87
CA THR A 58 15.46 8.63 5.14
C THR A 58 14.10 8.45 5.81
N LEU A 59 13.05 8.08 5.06
CA LEU A 59 11.69 7.92 5.60
C LEU A 59 11.25 6.46 5.54
N ILE A 60 11.30 5.84 4.36
CA ILE A 60 10.73 4.51 4.15
C ILE A 60 11.59 3.43 4.82
N LEU A 61 12.87 3.30 4.46
CA LEU A 61 13.75 2.25 4.98
C LEU A 61 13.88 2.26 6.52
N PRO A 62 14.03 3.43 7.18
CA PRO A 62 14.10 3.47 8.64
C PRO A 62 12.80 3.06 9.32
N SER A 63 11.65 3.27 8.65
CA SER A 63 10.32 2.95 9.20
C SER A 63 9.92 1.48 9.10
N LEU A 64 10.58 0.70 8.22
CA LEU A 64 10.31 -0.73 8.11
C LEU A 64 10.55 -1.41 9.47
N SER A 65 9.98 -2.58 9.69
CA SER A 65 10.05 -3.33 10.94
C SER A 65 10.14 -4.84 10.67
N ALA A 66 10.46 -5.61 11.71
CA ALA A 66 10.48 -7.07 11.60
C ALA A 66 9.14 -7.61 11.10
N GLY A 67 9.16 -8.49 10.09
CA GLY A 67 7.97 -9.03 9.44
C GLY A 67 7.47 -8.24 8.23
N ASP A 68 7.97 -7.03 8.00
CA ASP A 68 7.59 -6.21 6.84
C ASP A 68 8.15 -6.77 5.54
N ARG A 69 7.51 -6.39 4.43
CA ARG A 69 7.95 -6.66 3.07
C ARG A 69 8.11 -5.33 2.35
N LEU A 70 9.21 -5.17 1.62
CA LEU A 70 9.40 -4.06 0.68
C LEU A 70 9.57 -4.64 -0.72
N LEU A 71 8.87 -4.07 -1.69
CA LEU A 71 9.08 -4.32 -3.10
C LEU A 71 9.12 -2.98 -3.84
N MET A 72 10.13 -2.80 -4.67
CA MET A 72 10.25 -1.63 -5.55
C MET A 72 10.19 -2.10 -7.00
N ALA A 73 9.44 -1.40 -7.84
CA ALA A 73 9.29 -1.69 -9.26
C ALA A 73 9.25 -0.40 -10.08
N PRO A 74 9.65 -0.42 -11.37
CA PRO A 74 9.55 0.76 -12.22
C PRO A 74 8.11 0.98 -12.71
N ILE A 75 7.80 2.22 -13.06
CA ILE A 75 6.67 2.62 -13.92
C ILE A 75 7.22 2.78 -15.34
N HIS A 76 6.67 2.02 -16.29
CA HIS A 76 7.00 2.14 -17.72
C HIS A 76 5.97 1.41 -18.62
N ASP A 77 5.98 1.73 -19.92
CA ASP A 77 5.15 1.12 -20.99
C ASP A 77 5.13 -0.42 -21.06
N LYS A 78 6.12 -1.10 -20.52
CA LYS A 78 6.18 -2.58 -20.50
C LYS A 78 5.81 -3.22 -19.17
N THR A 79 5.16 -2.49 -18.26
CA THR A 79 4.96 -2.96 -16.87
C THR A 79 4.13 -4.25 -16.82
N LEU A 80 3.13 -4.42 -17.68
CA LEU A 80 2.30 -5.63 -17.70
C LEU A 80 3.00 -6.86 -18.29
N THR A 81 3.94 -6.69 -19.22
CA THR A 81 4.56 -7.79 -19.99
C THR A 81 5.96 -8.16 -19.49
N GLU A 82 6.71 -7.21 -18.95
CA GLU A 82 8.11 -7.36 -18.57
C GLU A 82 8.35 -6.99 -17.09
N PHE A 83 7.35 -7.16 -16.23
CA PHE A 83 7.47 -6.83 -14.80
C PHE A 83 8.71 -7.49 -14.16
N ARG A 84 9.61 -6.65 -13.62
CA ARG A 84 10.78 -7.06 -12.84
C ARG A 84 10.95 -6.12 -11.65
N PRO A 85 10.87 -6.63 -10.40
CA PRO A 85 11.23 -5.83 -9.23
C PRO A 85 12.68 -5.34 -9.33
N LEU A 86 12.88 -4.09 -8.92
CA LEU A 86 14.20 -3.46 -8.81
C LEU A 86 14.89 -3.86 -7.51
N VAL A 87 14.10 -3.93 -6.45
CA VAL A 87 14.50 -4.30 -5.09
C VAL A 87 13.36 -5.10 -4.47
N GLN A 88 13.70 -6.17 -3.76
CA GLN A 88 12.72 -6.95 -3.02
C GLN A 88 13.32 -7.53 -1.75
N VAL A 89 12.67 -7.31 -0.61
CA VAL A 89 13.07 -7.89 0.67
C VAL A 89 11.85 -8.26 1.51
N ILE A 90 11.98 -9.33 2.29
CA ILE A 90 11.09 -9.65 3.41
C ILE A 90 11.95 -9.64 4.66
N LEU A 91 11.62 -8.77 5.61
CA LEU A 91 12.29 -8.70 6.89
C LEU A 91 11.82 -9.85 7.78
N PRO A 92 12.73 -10.56 8.46
CA PRO A 92 12.36 -11.67 9.32
C PRO A 92 11.42 -11.19 10.43
N ALA A 93 10.34 -11.94 10.68
CA ALA A 93 9.42 -11.66 11.77
C ALA A 93 10.07 -11.99 13.12
N LYS A 94 9.64 -11.28 14.17
CA LYS A 94 10.03 -11.65 15.54
C LYS A 94 9.38 -12.99 15.90
N PRO A 95 10.12 -13.89 16.59
CA PRO A 95 9.51 -15.11 17.09
C PRO A 95 8.39 -14.78 18.08
N GLU A 96 7.33 -15.58 18.10
CA GLU A 96 6.34 -15.52 19.17
C GLU A 96 6.94 -16.12 20.46
N PHE A 97 6.59 -15.54 21.62
CA PHE A 97 6.99 -16.11 22.90
C PHE A 97 5.93 -17.11 23.37
N SER A 98 6.34 -18.35 23.61
CA SER A 98 5.51 -19.37 24.25
C SER A 98 6.03 -19.68 25.65
N GLY A 99 5.28 -19.30 26.69
CA GLY A 99 5.66 -19.58 28.08
C GLY A 99 5.80 -21.07 28.43
N TRP A 100 5.27 -21.96 27.58
CA TRP A 100 5.34 -23.42 27.74
C TRP A 100 6.54 -24.06 27.03
N ARG A 101 7.09 -23.40 26.00
CA ARG A 101 8.15 -23.94 25.13
C ARG A 101 9.45 -23.16 25.19
N ASP A 102 9.39 -21.89 25.58
CA ASP A 102 10.52 -20.98 25.47
C ASP A 102 11.16 -20.65 26.80
N ASN A 103 12.49 -20.79 26.84
CA ASN A 103 13.30 -20.15 27.85
C ASN A 103 13.46 -18.65 27.51
N VAL A 104 13.27 -17.78 28.51
CA VAL A 104 13.35 -16.31 28.34
C VAL A 104 14.69 -15.85 27.77
N LEU A 105 15.82 -16.44 28.19
CA LEU A 105 17.15 -16.07 27.67
C LEU A 105 17.29 -16.45 26.20
N THR A 106 16.86 -17.66 25.84
CA THR A 106 16.87 -18.14 24.45
C THR A 106 15.96 -17.28 23.56
N TYR A 107 14.76 -16.93 24.04
CA TYR A 107 13.85 -16.04 23.33
C TYR A 107 14.48 -14.65 23.10
N LYS A 108 15.02 -14.02 24.15
CA LYS A 108 15.69 -12.71 24.04
C LYS A 108 16.85 -12.75 23.05
N ARG A 109 17.62 -13.84 23.03
CA ARG A 109 18.71 -14.03 22.08
C ARG A 109 18.19 -14.08 20.64
N ARG A 110 17.15 -14.88 20.36
CA ARG A 110 16.53 -14.95 19.02
C ARG A 110 15.95 -13.62 18.56
N VAL A 111 15.30 -12.87 19.45
CA VAL A 111 14.80 -11.52 19.14
C VAL A 111 15.94 -10.60 18.73
N LYS A 112 17.06 -10.61 19.47
CA LYS A 112 18.24 -9.80 19.14
C LYS A 112 18.86 -10.20 17.81
N GLU A 113 18.94 -11.50 17.51
CA GLU A 113 19.44 -12.02 16.23
C GLU A 113 18.56 -11.55 15.06
N VAL A 114 17.23 -11.55 15.23
CA VAL A 114 16.28 -10.99 14.24
C VAL A 114 16.51 -9.50 14.06
N GLU A 115 16.68 -8.73 15.14
CA GLU A 115 16.92 -7.29 15.08
C GLU A 115 18.23 -6.96 14.34
N THR A 116 19.32 -7.66 14.62
CA THR A 116 20.57 -7.51 13.88
C THR A 116 20.38 -7.83 12.40
N ARG A 117 19.70 -8.94 12.06
CA ARG A 117 19.43 -9.31 10.67
C ARG A 117 18.55 -8.29 9.94
N VAL A 118 17.60 -7.67 10.63
CA VAL A 118 16.77 -6.59 10.08
C VAL A 118 17.63 -5.37 9.73
N LEU A 119 18.56 -4.98 10.60
CA LEU A 119 19.48 -3.86 10.33
C LEU A 119 20.37 -4.16 9.12
N ASP A 120 20.97 -5.36 9.06
CA ASP A 120 21.82 -5.76 7.94
C ASP A 120 21.06 -5.77 6.61
N LEU A 121 19.81 -6.25 6.60
CA LEU A 121 18.98 -6.24 5.40
C LEU A 121 18.61 -4.83 4.96
N ARG A 122 18.37 -3.89 5.88
CA ARG A 122 18.11 -2.49 5.53
C ARG A 122 19.32 -1.83 4.88
N GLU A 123 20.52 -2.07 5.39
CA GLU A 123 21.74 -1.51 4.79
C GLU A 123 22.02 -2.12 3.41
N LYS A 124 21.74 -3.42 3.22
CA LYS A 124 21.80 -4.05 1.89
C LYS A 124 20.81 -3.42 0.92
N VAL A 125 19.56 -3.28 1.35
CA VAL A 125 18.51 -2.63 0.55
C VAL A 125 18.87 -1.19 0.22
N LYS A 126 19.42 -0.42 1.16
CA LYS A 126 19.91 0.94 0.92
C LYS A 126 20.97 0.97 -0.18
N THR A 127 21.91 0.02 -0.15
CA THR A 127 22.93 -0.11 -1.20
C THR A 127 22.31 -0.48 -2.56
N GLU A 128 21.33 -1.39 -2.59
CA GLU A 128 20.61 -1.76 -3.81
C GLU A 128 19.80 -0.58 -4.38
N VAL A 129 19.12 0.19 -3.52
CA VAL A 129 18.40 1.41 -3.89
C VAL A 129 19.35 2.40 -4.55
N ALA A 130 20.48 2.72 -3.92
CA ALA A 130 21.47 3.62 -4.52
C ALA A 130 21.96 3.10 -5.89
N GLY A 131 22.18 1.79 -6.02
CA GLY A 131 22.55 1.15 -7.28
C GLY A 131 21.47 1.25 -8.36
N VAL A 132 20.18 1.09 -8.00
CA VAL A 132 19.04 1.24 -8.91
C VAL A 132 18.89 2.70 -9.36
N MET A 133 18.98 3.65 -8.43
CA MET A 133 18.81 5.08 -8.71
C MET A 133 19.96 5.65 -9.57
N GLY A 134 21.14 5.03 -9.52
CA GLY A 134 22.27 5.36 -10.40
C GLY A 134 22.14 4.82 -11.83
N LYS A 135 21.21 3.90 -12.11
CA LYS A 135 21.01 3.35 -13.46
C LYS A 135 20.26 4.35 -14.35
N ARG A 136 20.66 4.40 -15.62
CA ARG A 136 19.88 5.09 -16.66
C ARG A 136 18.70 4.22 -17.08
N TYR A 137 17.60 4.32 -16.35
CA TYR A 137 16.30 3.92 -16.85
C TYR A 137 15.75 5.03 -17.75
N SER A 138 15.27 4.62 -18.92
CA SER A 138 14.63 5.45 -19.92
C SER A 138 13.48 4.63 -20.48
N SER A 139 12.26 5.00 -20.12
CA SER A 139 11.07 4.59 -20.86
C SER A 139 10.51 5.81 -21.56
N PRO A 140 10.08 5.69 -22.83
CA PRO A 140 9.50 6.80 -23.56
C PRO A 140 8.15 7.25 -23.00
N TYR A 141 7.48 6.41 -22.20
CA TYR A 141 6.10 6.63 -21.74
C TYR A 141 5.95 6.33 -20.25
N THR A 142 4.97 7.00 -19.65
CA THR A 142 4.56 6.80 -18.25
C THR A 142 3.23 6.06 -18.23
N ASP A 143 3.27 4.77 -17.88
CA ASP A 143 2.07 3.91 -17.79
C ASP A 143 1.79 3.52 -16.33
N ILE A 144 1.11 4.42 -15.62
CA ILE A 144 0.72 4.27 -14.21
C ILE A 144 -0.41 3.25 -14.10
N PHE A 145 -1.34 3.22 -15.05
CA PHE A 145 -2.47 2.28 -15.00
C PHE A 145 -2.01 0.82 -14.97
N SER A 146 -1.05 0.45 -15.82
CA SER A 146 -0.43 -0.88 -15.80
C SER A 146 0.25 -1.19 -14.47
N SER A 147 0.97 -0.23 -13.88
CA SER A 147 1.58 -0.40 -12.56
C SER A 147 0.54 -0.66 -11.48
N LEU A 148 -0.59 0.06 -11.50
CA LEU A 148 -1.68 -0.12 -10.54
C LEU A 148 -2.39 -1.48 -10.72
N LEU A 149 -2.53 -1.98 -11.94
CA LEU A 149 -3.02 -3.34 -12.21
C LEU A 149 -2.05 -4.42 -11.67
N ILE A 150 -0.74 -4.19 -11.77
CA ILE A 150 0.25 -5.07 -11.13
C ILE A 150 0.14 -4.98 -9.60
N ALA A 151 -0.09 -3.78 -9.03
CA ALA A 151 -0.28 -3.63 -7.58
C ALA A 151 -1.40 -4.54 -7.06
N GLN A 152 -2.54 -4.60 -7.75
CA GLN A 152 -3.62 -5.53 -7.42
C GLN A 152 -3.14 -6.99 -7.35
N LYS A 153 -2.35 -7.44 -8.33
CA LYS A 153 -1.82 -8.81 -8.37
C LYS A 153 -0.85 -9.06 -7.22
N LEU A 154 0.03 -8.11 -6.93
CA LEU A 154 1.00 -8.21 -5.84
C LEU A 154 0.33 -8.22 -4.46
N PHE A 155 -0.84 -7.62 -4.34
CA PHE A 155 -1.63 -7.54 -3.11
C PHE A 155 -2.73 -8.60 -2.96
N HIS A 156 -2.99 -9.44 -3.97
CA HIS A 156 -4.14 -10.36 -3.99
C HIS A 156 -4.18 -11.27 -2.74
N ASP A 157 -3.07 -11.91 -2.42
CA ASP A 157 -2.91 -12.83 -1.28
C ASP A 157 -1.92 -12.30 -0.24
N GLU A 158 -1.77 -10.97 -0.13
CA GLU A 158 -0.86 -10.39 0.85
C GLU A 158 -1.57 -10.29 2.22
N PRO A 159 -1.18 -11.08 3.24
CA PRO A 159 -1.82 -11.05 4.56
C PRO A 159 -1.40 -9.85 5.39
N ARG A 160 -0.30 -9.19 5.02
CA ARG A 160 0.21 -7.99 5.66
C ARG A 160 -0.71 -6.80 5.42
N ARG A 161 -0.55 -5.77 6.24
CA ARG A 161 -1.12 -4.44 5.95
C ARG A 161 -0.53 -3.94 4.63
N LYS A 162 -1.38 -3.45 3.73
CA LYS A 162 -1.02 -3.14 2.34
C LYS A 162 -0.79 -1.63 2.18
N VAL A 163 0.40 -1.24 1.73
CA VAL A 163 0.77 0.15 1.49
C VAL A 163 1.36 0.27 0.09
N LEU A 164 0.78 1.15 -0.71
CA LEU A 164 1.27 1.51 -2.04
C LEU A 164 1.87 2.91 -1.99
N VAL A 165 3.10 3.05 -2.48
CA VAL A 165 3.76 4.34 -2.66
C VAL A 165 4.05 4.54 -4.14
N LEU A 166 3.60 5.67 -4.69
CA LEU A 166 3.91 6.09 -6.05
C LEU A 166 4.89 7.25 -5.98
N LEU A 167 6.07 7.06 -6.56
CA LEU A 167 7.09 8.08 -6.69
C LEU A 167 7.09 8.55 -8.15
N SER A 168 6.19 9.47 -8.48
CA SER A 168 5.86 9.93 -9.83
C SER A 168 5.31 11.35 -9.80
N ASP A 169 5.44 12.06 -10.92
CA ASP A 169 4.72 13.32 -11.15
C ASP A 169 3.22 13.13 -11.33
N MET A 170 2.78 11.87 -11.47
CA MET A 170 1.40 11.43 -11.67
C MET A 170 0.80 11.86 -13.01
N ILE A 171 1.64 12.18 -14.00
CA ILE A 171 1.21 12.49 -15.36
C ILE A 171 1.27 11.21 -16.18
N GLU A 172 0.10 10.63 -16.47
CA GLU A 172 0.00 9.52 -17.43
C GLU A 172 0.34 10.03 -18.84
N ASP A 173 1.27 9.32 -19.50
CA ASP A 173 1.74 9.63 -20.84
C ASP A 173 1.88 8.35 -21.64
N THR A 174 0.74 7.71 -21.91
CA THR A 174 0.61 6.65 -22.91
C THR A 174 -0.04 7.21 -24.18
N PRO A 175 0.15 6.56 -25.36
CA PRO A 175 -0.49 7.01 -26.60
C PRO A 175 -2.02 7.17 -26.50
N GLU A 176 -2.67 6.29 -25.74
CA GLU A 176 -4.11 6.30 -25.48
C GLU A 176 -4.52 7.32 -24.43
N TYR A 177 -3.68 7.55 -23.42
CA TYR A 177 -3.96 8.42 -22.30
C TYR A 177 -2.78 9.38 -22.07
N ASN A 178 -2.87 10.58 -22.62
CA ASN A 178 -1.89 11.64 -22.38
C ASN A 178 -2.56 12.78 -21.62
N PHE A 179 -2.24 12.91 -20.33
CA PHE A 179 -2.90 13.86 -19.44
C PHE A 179 -2.60 15.32 -19.78
N GLU A 180 -1.49 15.60 -20.47
CA GLU A 180 -1.15 16.94 -20.91
C GLU A 180 -2.00 17.43 -22.09
N LYS A 181 -2.61 16.51 -22.84
CA LYS A 181 -3.45 16.81 -24.02
C LYS A 181 -4.95 16.83 -23.71
N ILE A 182 -5.35 16.46 -22.49
CA ILE A 182 -6.75 16.47 -22.07
C ILE A 182 -7.19 17.90 -21.76
N ALA A 183 -8.32 18.31 -22.34
CA ALA A 183 -9.03 19.50 -21.92
C ALA A 183 -9.85 19.18 -20.66
N TRP A 184 -9.24 19.39 -19.50
CA TRP A 184 -9.81 19.02 -18.21
C TRP A 184 -11.09 19.81 -17.87
N SER A 185 -12.08 19.07 -17.36
CA SER A 185 -13.34 19.56 -16.80
C SER A 185 -13.92 18.46 -15.91
N PRO A 186 -14.85 18.77 -14.98
CA PRO A 186 -15.52 17.74 -14.19
C PRO A 186 -16.15 16.64 -15.06
N SER A 187 -16.75 16.99 -16.20
CA SER A 187 -17.31 16.02 -17.15
C SER A 187 -16.25 15.18 -17.86
N ALA A 188 -15.07 15.75 -18.15
CA ALA A 188 -13.97 15.01 -18.77
C ALA A 188 -13.40 13.97 -17.80
N VAL A 189 -13.25 14.33 -16.51
CA VAL A 189 -12.81 13.42 -15.45
C VAL A 189 -13.76 12.23 -15.35
N GLU A 190 -15.07 12.47 -15.19
CA GLU A 190 -16.05 11.39 -15.04
C GLU A 190 -16.15 10.49 -16.29
N LYS A 191 -16.06 11.09 -17.49
CA LYS A 191 -16.03 10.32 -18.75
C LYS A 191 -14.81 9.41 -18.81
N LEU A 192 -13.62 9.93 -18.49
CA LEU A 192 -12.39 9.15 -18.50
C LEU A 192 -12.43 8.03 -17.45
N LEU A 193 -12.89 8.32 -16.22
CA LEU A 193 -13.04 7.29 -15.19
C LEU A 193 -14.01 6.18 -15.61
N ALA A 194 -15.15 6.53 -16.21
CA ALA A 194 -16.11 5.55 -16.72
C ALA A 194 -15.52 4.70 -17.86
N GLU A 195 -14.73 5.31 -18.75
CA GLU A 195 -14.03 4.59 -19.82
C GLU A 195 -13.01 3.59 -19.26
N LEU A 196 -12.17 4.03 -18.31
CA LEU A 196 -11.17 3.18 -17.67
C LEU A 196 -11.82 2.02 -16.92
N GLU A 197 -12.95 2.27 -16.24
CA GLU A 197 -13.73 1.23 -15.57
C GLU A 197 -14.29 0.21 -16.58
N ALA A 198 -14.88 0.67 -17.69
CA ALA A 198 -15.39 -0.20 -18.75
C ALA A 198 -14.28 -1.05 -19.41
N LYS A 199 -13.05 -0.54 -19.45
CA LYS A 199 -11.86 -1.24 -19.94
C LYS A 199 -11.16 -2.09 -18.87
N ALA A 200 -11.70 -2.17 -17.66
CA ALA A 200 -11.09 -2.86 -16.51
C ALA A 200 -9.66 -2.37 -16.17
N LEU A 201 -9.40 -1.08 -16.41
CA LEU A 201 -8.14 -0.40 -16.09
C LEU A 201 -8.15 0.25 -14.70
N ILE A 202 -9.24 0.12 -13.93
CA ILE A 202 -9.30 0.49 -12.52
C ILE A 202 -9.17 -0.80 -11.68
N PRO A 203 -8.05 -1.00 -10.96
CA PRO A 203 -7.86 -2.18 -10.12
C PRO A 203 -8.74 -2.14 -8.87
N LYS A 204 -8.89 -3.30 -8.22
CA LYS A 204 -9.46 -3.46 -6.89
C LYS A 204 -8.35 -3.40 -5.85
N LEU A 205 -8.23 -2.26 -5.17
CA LEU A 205 -7.21 -1.96 -4.17
C LEU A 205 -7.82 -1.80 -2.76
N LEU A 206 -8.87 -2.56 -2.47
CA LEU A 206 -9.53 -2.58 -1.16
C LEU A 206 -8.52 -2.82 -0.02
N GLY A 207 -8.55 -1.92 0.97
CA GLY A 207 -7.67 -1.99 2.14
C GLY A 207 -6.21 -1.61 1.88
N VAL A 208 -5.89 -1.01 0.73
CA VAL A 208 -4.56 -0.50 0.42
C VAL A 208 -4.49 0.99 0.76
N CYS A 209 -3.54 1.38 1.61
CA CYS A 209 -3.20 2.79 1.83
C CYS A 209 -2.33 3.29 0.67
N VAL A 210 -2.71 4.38 0.02
CA VAL A 210 -1.97 4.95 -1.10
C VAL A 210 -1.30 6.25 -0.69
N TYR A 211 -0.02 6.37 -1.05
CA TYR A 211 0.81 7.56 -0.88
C TYR A 211 1.38 7.95 -2.24
N VAL A 212 1.39 9.24 -2.53
CA VAL A 212 2.00 9.78 -3.73
C VAL A 212 3.01 10.83 -3.33
N SER A 213 4.22 10.71 -3.87
CA SER A 213 5.26 11.72 -3.78
C SER A 213 5.75 12.08 -5.18
N GLY A 214 5.93 13.36 -5.42
CA GLY A 214 6.36 13.92 -6.70
C GLY A 214 5.26 14.55 -7.53
N ALA A 215 3.99 14.44 -7.11
CA ALA A 215 2.86 15.01 -7.83
C ALA A 215 3.12 16.46 -8.24
N SER A 216 3.13 16.71 -9.55
CA SER A 216 3.46 18.01 -10.12
C SER A 216 2.93 18.14 -11.54
N ALA A 217 2.85 19.37 -12.04
CA ALA A 217 2.47 19.66 -13.42
C ALA A 217 3.03 21.02 -13.85
N LYS A 218 2.95 21.32 -15.15
CA LYS A 218 3.40 22.61 -15.71
C LYS A 218 2.63 23.84 -15.21
N SER A 219 1.46 23.64 -14.60
CA SER A 219 0.67 24.70 -13.97
C SER A 219 -0.08 24.17 -12.75
N ALA A 220 -0.40 25.06 -11.80
CA ALA A 220 -1.18 24.71 -10.62
C ALA A 220 -2.58 24.19 -10.99
N ALA A 221 -3.24 24.82 -11.97
CA ALA A 221 -4.56 24.37 -12.45
C ALA A 221 -4.52 22.94 -12.98
N LEU A 222 -3.51 22.60 -13.81
CA LEU A 222 -3.35 21.24 -14.32
C LEU A 222 -3.04 20.24 -13.19
N ALA A 223 -2.21 20.62 -12.23
CA ALA A 223 -1.91 19.77 -11.08
C ALA A 223 -3.17 19.45 -10.27
N GLU A 224 -4.06 20.44 -10.06
CA GLU A 224 -5.33 20.24 -9.39
C GLU A 224 -6.31 19.37 -10.19
N ASP A 225 -6.37 19.55 -11.52
CA ASP A 225 -7.21 18.72 -12.39
C ASP A 225 -6.78 17.24 -12.37
N ILE A 226 -5.47 16.99 -12.46
CA ILE A 226 -4.89 15.64 -12.38
C ILE A 226 -5.12 15.06 -10.98
N ALA A 227 -4.97 15.85 -9.91
CA ALA A 227 -5.25 15.40 -8.55
C ALA A 227 -6.72 14.96 -8.37
N ARG A 228 -7.68 15.74 -8.89
CA ARG A 228 -9.11 15.39 -8.88
C ARG A 228 -9.38 14.09 -9.62
N PHE A 229 -8.73 13.88 -10.77
CA PHE A 229 -8.83 12.62 -11.50
C PHE A 229 -8.33 11.45 -10.64
N TRP A 230 -7.13 11.54 -10.05
CA TRP A 230 -6.56 10.46 -9.25
C TRP A 230 -7.36 10.19 -7.97
N GLU A 231 -7.91 11.21 -7.32
CA GLU A 231 -8.84 11.03 -6.20
C GLU A 231 -10.06 10.20 -6.63
N GLY A 232 -10.68 10.55 -7.76
CA GLY A 232 -11.78 9.79 -8.35
C GLY A 232 -11.39 8.36 -8.71
N TYR A 233 -10.21 8.17 -9.29
CA TYR A 233 -9.66 6.87 -9.67
C TYR A 233 -9.43 5.97 -8.45
N PHE A 234 -8.73 6.47 -7.42
CA PHE A 234 -8.44 5.68 -6.22
C PHE A 234 -9.69 5.37 -5.41
N ARG A 235 -10.64 6.30 -5.35
CA ARG A 235 -11.96 6.04 -4.77
C ARG A 235 -12.69 4.89 -5.48
N ARG A 236 -12.72 4.87 -6.82
CA ARG A 236 -13.32 3.76 -7.59
C ARG A 236 -12.57 2.44 -7.43
N SER A 237 -11.25 2.47 -7.20
CA SER A 237 -10.46 1.28 -6.87
C SER A 237 -10.73 0.72 -5.47
N GLY A 238 -11.36 1.50 -4.58
CA GLY A 238 -11.58 1.15 -3.18
C GLY A 238 -10.35 1.32 -2.28
N ALA A 239 -9.31 1.99 -2.77
CA ALA A 239 -8.11 2.32 -2.01
C ALA A 239 -8.37 3.46 -1.00
N ASP A 240 -7.58 3.51 0.07
CA ASP A 240 -7.51 4.67 0.98
C ASP A 240 -6.42 5.64 0.49
N MET A 241 -6.84 6.63 -0.29
CA MET A 241 -6.02 7.76 -0.70
C MET A 241 -6.60 9.05 -0.14
N GLN A 242 -6.03 9.54 0.97
CA GLN A 242 -6.39 10.84 1.52
C GLN A 242 -5.74 11.95 0.68
N PRO A 243 -6.45 13.05 0.39
CA PRO A 243 -5.88 14.16 -0.39
C PRO A 243 -4.54 14.69 0.14
N SER A 244 -4.34 14.68 1.47
CA SER A 244 -3.09 15.13 2.09
C SER A 244 -1.89 14.18 1.87
N ARG A 245 -2.13 12.95 1.39
CA ARG A 245 -1.10 11.99 0.97
C ARG A 245 -0.77 12.09 -0.52
N TYR A 246 -1.46 12.96 -1.26
CA TYR A 246 -1.15 13.31 -2.64
C TYR A 246 -0.37 14.63 -2.68
N ALA A 247 0.96 14.54 -2.77
CA ALA A 247 1.81 15.72 -2.62
C ALA A 247 3.10 15.63 -3.44
N HIS A 248 3.79 16.77 -3.54
CA HIS A 248 5.10 16.85 -4.18
C HIS A 248 6.21 16.14 -3.37
N VAL A 249 5.99 15.93 -2.07
CA VAL A 249 6.89 15.21 -1.16
C VAL A 249 6.11 14.16 -0.38
N LEU A 250 6.77 13.13 0.12
CA LEU A 250 6.12 12.09 0.92
C LEU A 250 5.67 12.64 2.29
N LEU A 251 4.37 12.85 2.45
CA LEU A 251 3.75 13.34 3.69
C LEU A 251 3.09 12.20 4.50
N HIS A 252 2.89 12.46 5.80
CA HIS A 252 2.21 11.54 6.73
C HIS A 252 2.84 10.13 6.80
N TRP A 253 4.18 10.09 6.76
CA TRP A 253 4.98 8.89 6.90
C TRP A 253 5.64 8.83 8.29
N PRO A 254 5.72 7.66 8.96
CA PRO A 254 5.26 6.33 8.55
C PRO A 254 3.72 6.20 8.47
N PRO A 255 3.21 5.22 7.69
CA PRO A 255 1.79 5.12 7.43
C PRO A 255 1.00 4.69 8.67
N SER A 256 -0.16 5.30 8.90
CA SER A 256 -1.05 5.03 10.05
C SER A 256 -1.39 3.55 10.18
N GLN A 257 -1.63 3.08 11.41
CA GLN A 257 -1.89 1.64 11.67
C GLN A 257 -3.10 1.09 10.91
N SER A 258 -4.07 1.94 10.56
CA SER A 258 -5.23 1.62 9.74
C SER A 258 -5.23 2.43 8.44
N CYS A 259 -5.74 1.78 7.38
CA CYS A 259 -6.26 2.45 6.20
C CYS A 259 -7.75 2.71 6.44
N HIS A 260 -8.20 3.96 6.35
CA HIS A 260 -9.61 4.30 6.54
C HIS A 260 -10.25 4.55 5.17
N GLN A 261 -11.30 3.82 4.84
CA GLN A 261 -12.17 4.22 3.74
C GLN A 261 -13.02 5.41 4.21
N GLN A 262 -12.98 6.51 3.45
CA GLN A 262 -14.00 7.57 3.52
C GLN A 262 -15.13 7.23 2.57
#